data_AF-A0A7S1E339-F1
#
_entry.id   AF-A0A7S1E339-F1
#
_cell.length_a   1.000
_cell.length_b   1.000
_cell.length_c   1.000
_cell.angle_alpha   90.00
_cell.angle_beta   90.00
_cell.angle_gamma   90.00
#
_symmetry.space_group_name_H-M   'P 1'
#
loop_
_entity.id
_entity.type
_entity.pdbx_description
1 polymer ?
#
loop_
_entity_poly.entity_id
_entity_poly.type
_entity_poly.pdbx_seq_one_letter_code
_entity_poly.pdbx_strand_id
1 'polypeptide(L)'
;WEGYQLGSFDLSGARLGGAKLSGADLSGADLPGANLQRCDLQNANLTKANLQGCNLEAGDLQGCHLEQAQLLSASAVRGCNFGAVAWEGYQLGSFDLSGARLGGAKLSGADLSGADLPGANLQRCDLQNANLTKAN
;
A
#
# COMPACT_ATOMS: atom_id res chain seq x y z
N TRP A 1 4.68 1.64 -25.11
CA TRP A 1 5.81 1.58 -24.16
C TRP A 1 5.55 0.35 -23.31
N GLU A 2 6.51 -0.57 -23.23
CA GLU A 2 6.30 -1.96 -22.79
C GLU A 2 5.93 -2.03 -21.30
N GLY A 3 4.81 -2.68 -21.00
CA GLY A 3 4.39 -2.98 -19.64
C GLY A 3 5.34 -4.02 -19.04
N TYR A 4 6.10 -3.64 -18.02
CA TYR A 4 6.95 -4.57 -17.27
C TYR A 4 6.05 -5.58 -16.55
N GLN A 5 6.04 -6.81 -17.07
CA GLN A 5 5.38 -7.97 -16.46
C GLN A 5 6.35 -8.59 -15.45
N LEU A 6 6.14 -8.32 -14.16
CA LEU A 6 6.92 -8.89 -13.06
C LEU A 6 6.05 -9.79 -12.14
N GLY A 7 4.79 -10.02 -12.49
CA GLY A 7 3.80 -10.73 -11.68
C GLY A 7 4.12 -12.17 -11.26
N SER A 8 5.11 -12.83 -11.86
CA SER A 8 5.53 -14.18 -11.45
C SER A 8 6.99 -14.26 -10.98
N PHE A 9 7.64 -13.12 -10.75
CA PHE A 9 9.04 -13.08 -10.38
C PHE A 9 9.21 -13.15 -8.87
N ASP A 10 10.17 -13.97 -8.45
CA ASP A 10 10.73 -13.89 -7.11
C ASP A 10 11.63 -12.65 -7.03
N LEU A 11 11.13 -11.66 -6.32
CA LEU A 11 11.79 -10.40 -5.99
C LEU A 11 12.05 -10.32 -4.47
N SER A 12 12.10 -11.47 -3.79
CA SER A 12 12.40 -11.55 -2.36
C SER A 12 13.71 -10.83 -2.03
N GLY A 13 13.66 -9.89 -1.08
CA GLY A 13 14.81 -9.09 -0.70
C GLY A 13 15.37 -8.15 -1.78
N ALA A 14 14.66 -7.95 -2.90
CA ALA A 14 15.11 -7.08 -3.97
C ALA A 14 15.30 -5.64 -3.48
N ARG A 15 16.33 -4.97 -4.01
CA ARG A 15 16.63 -3.56 -3.70
C ARG A 15 16.07 -2.67 -4.80
N LEU A 16 14.80 -2.31 -4.66
CA LEU A 16 14.00 -1.51 -5.60
C LEU A 16 13.74 -0.08 -5.11
N GLY A 17 14.51 0.39 -4.13
CA GLY A 17 14.36 1.75 -3.59
C GLY A 17 14.52 2.80 -4.68
N GLY A 18 13.54 3.69 -4.82
CA GLY A 18 13.50 4.70 -5.88
C GLY A 18 13.22 4.18 -7.29
N ALA A 19 12.86 2.90 -7.46
CA ALA A 19 12.53 2.35 -8.76
C ALA A 19 11.29 3.02 -9.37
N LYS A 20 11.28 3.15 -10.70
CA LYS A 20 10.14 3.66 -11.48
C LYS A 20 9.34 2.47 -12.00
N LEU A 21 8.27 2.14 -11.29
CA LEU A 21 7.37 1.01 -11.54
C LEU A 21 5.94 1.49 -11.80
N SER A 22 5.75 2.76 -12.17
CA SER A 22 4.44 3.29 -12.55
C SER A 22 3.82 2.46 -13.67
N GLY A 23 2.59 2.01 -13.47
CA GLY A 23 1.86 1.14 -14.40
C GLY A 23 2.45 -0.26 -14.58
N ALA A 24 3.43 -0.67 -13.77
CA ALA A 24 3.99 -2.02 -13.85
C ALA A 24 2.96 -3.07 -13.43
N ASP A 25 3.04 -4.24 -14.05
CA ASP A 25 2.22 -5.39 -13.67
C ASP A 25 3.02 -6.29 -12.73
N LEU A 26 2.79 -6.12 -11.44
CA LEU A 26 3.37 -6.89 -10.33
C LEU A 26 2.35 -7.90 -9.78
N SER A 27 1.29 -8.22 -10.51
CA SER A 27 0.21 -9.07 -9.99
C SER A 27 0.70 -10.49 -9.69
N GLY A 28 0.61 -10.91 -8.42
CA GLY A 28 1.12 -12.19 -7.95
C GLY A 28 2.63 -12.23 -7.66
N ALA A 29 3.35 -11.11 -7.78
CA ALA A 29 4.79 -11.08 -7.54
C ALA A 29 5.12 -11.45 -6.08
N ASP A 30 6.21 -12.19 -5.88
CA ASP A 30 6.70 -12.56 -4.55
C ASP A 30 7.79 -11.57 -4.15
N LEU A 31 7.48 -10.64 -3.25
CA LEU A 31 8.38 -9.54 -2.83
C LEU A 31 8.83 -9.61 -1.37
N PRO A 32 8.80 -10.73 -0.62
CA PRO A 32 8.98 -10.68 0.82
C PRO A 32 10.35 -10.09 1.19
N GLY A 33 10.33 -9.11 2.10
CA GLY A 33 11.54 -8.39 2.52
C GLY A 33 12.15 -7.44 1.47
N ALA A 34 11.51 -7.21 0.32
CA ALA A 34 12.02 -6.28 -0.68
C ALA A 34 12.04 -4.84 -0.15
N ASN A 35 13.08 -4.09 -0.51
CA ASN A 35 13.17 -2.67 -0.23
C ASN A 35 12.59 -1.87 -1.41
N LEU A 36 11.41 -1.30 -1.22
CA LEU A 36 10.66 -0.45 -2.14
C LEU A 36 10.58 1.00 -1.63
N GLN A 37 11.48 1.41 -0.74
CA GLN A 37 11.47 2.75 -0.16
C GLN A 37 11.51 3.81 -1.28
N ARG A 38 10.61 4.79 -1.22
CA ARG A 38 10.48 5.89 -2.21
C ARG A 38 10.30 5.42 -3.66
N CYS A 39 9.81 4.20 -3.90
CA CYS A 39 9.50 3.77 -5.26
C CYS A 39 8.28 4.52 -5.82
N ASP A 40 8.25 4.66 -7.14
CA ASP A 40 7.06 5.11 -7.87
C ASP A 40 6.29 3.87 -8.35
N LEU A 41 5.15 3.61 -7.73
CA LEU A 41 4.22 2.52 -8.07
C LEU A 41 2.90 3.07 -8.61
N GLN A 42 2.82 4.34 -9.03
CA GLN A 42 1.53 4.92 -9.43
C GLN A 42 0.82 4.08 -10.49
N ASN A 43 -0.44 3.71 -10.23
CA ASN A 43 -1.27 2.84 -11.08
C ASN A 43 -0.68 1.44 -11.36
N ALA A 44 0.27 0.96 -10.56
CA ALA A 44 0.79 -0.39 -10.67
C ALA A 44 -0.27 -1.43 -10.25
N ASN A 45 -0.21 -2.60 -10.87
CA ASN A 45 -1.03 -3.73 -10.50
C ASN A 45 -0.28 -4.62 -9.51
N LEU A 46 -0.68 -4.61 -8.24
CA LEU A 46 -0.15 -5.44 -7.15
C LEU A 46 -1.16 -6.49 -6.67
N THR A 47 -2.22 -6.75 -7.45
CA THR A 47 -3.24 -7.74 -7.10
C THR A 47 -2.58 -9.08 -6.77
N LYS A 48 -2.89 -9.65 -5.61
CA LYS A 48 -2.34 -10.92 -5.07
C LYS A 48 -0.82 -10.95 -4.86
N ALA A 49 -0.11 -9.82 -4.94
CA ALA A 49 1.32 -9.79 -4.65
C ALA A 49 1.60 -10.09 -3.17
N ASN A 50 2.69 -10.80 -2.88
CA ASN A 50 3.17 -11.00 -1.52
C ASN A 50 4.15 -9.89 -1.14
N LEU A 51 3.71 -8.94 -0.32
CA LEU A 51 4.50 -7.79 0.16
C LEU A 51 4.92 -7.97 1.63
N GLN A 52 4.94 -9.21 2.13
CA GLN A 52 5.24 -9.47 3.54
C GLN A 52 6.65 -8.98 3.91
N GLY A 53 6.73 -8.06 4.86
CA GLY A 53 8.01 -7.51 5.33
C GLY A 53 8.71 -6.58 4.33
N CYS A 54 8.06 -6.19 3.23
CA CYS A 54 8.57 -5.13 2.37
C CYS A 54 8.75 -3.82 3.12
N ASN A 55 9.71 -3.00 2.70
CA ASN A 55 9.77 -1.60 3.10
C ASN A 55 9.22 -0.72 1.97
N LEU A 56 8.02 -0.14 2.14
CA LEU A 56 7.40 0.78 1.19
C LEU A 56 7.53 2.25 1.61
N GLU A 57 8.29 2.56 2.67
CA GLU A 57 8.31 3.89 3.28
C GLU A 57 8.46 5.01 2.25
N ALA A 58 7.56 5.99 2.34
CA ALA A 58 7.49 7.15 1.43
C ALA A 58 7.37 6.79 -0.07
N GLY A 59 6.90 5.59 -0.40
CA GLY A 59 6.55 5.18 -1.76
C GLY A 59 5.27 5.87 -2.27
N ASP A 60 5.15 5.95 -3.58
CA ASP A 60 3.97 6.49 -4.24
C ASP A 60 3.10 5.37 -4.82
N LEU A 61 2.01 5.02 -4.11
CA LEU A 61 1.07 3.97 -4.47
C LEU A 61 -0.27 4.55 -4.96
N GLN A 62 -0.29 5.80 -5.41
CA GLN A 62 -1.51 6.44 -5.89
C GLN A 62 -2.16 5.60 -7.00
N GLY A 63 -3.44 5.26 -6.82
CA GLY A 63 -4.21 4.47 -7.79
C GLY A 63 -3.73 3.03 -7.98
N CYS A 64 -2.86 2.49 -7.11
CA CYS A 64 -2.46 1.08 -7.16
C CYS A 64 -3.65 0.14 -6.96
N HIS A 65 -3.60 -1.00 -7.65
CA HIS A 65 -4.50 -2.13 -7.42
C HIS A 65 -3.86 -3.08 -6.42
N LEU A 66 -4.42 -3.17 -5.21
CA LEU A 66 -3.86 -3.94 -4.10
C LEU A 66 -4.74 -5.14 -3.70
N GLU A 67 -5.75 -5.47 -4.51
CA GLU A 67 -6.73 -6.53 -4.26
C GLU A 67 -6.04 -7.84 -3.85
N GLN A 68 -6.33 -8.32 -2.64
CA GLN A 68 -5.78 -9.56 -2.08
C GLN A 68 -4.25 -9.55 -1.94
N ALA A 69 -3.59 -8.39 -2.03
CA ALA A 69 -2.16 -8.27 -1.73
C ALA A 69 -1.91 -8.53 -0.24
N GLN A 70 -0.84 -9.26 0.06
CA GLN A 70 -0.48 -9.60 1.43
C GLN A 70 0.47 -8.54 2.01
N LEU A 71 -0.09 -7.58 2.74
CA LEU A 71 0.65 -6.55 3.48
C LEU A 71 0.73 -6.96 4.95
N LEU A 72 1.72 -7.77 5.32
CA LEU A 72 1.82 -8.34 6.68
C LEU A 72 2.67 -7.50 7.65
N SER A 73 3.22 -6.36 7.22
CA SER A 73 4.05 -5.53 8.09
C SER A 73 3.49 -4.13 8.27
N ALA A 74 3.10 -3.86 9.52
CA ALA A 74 2.60 -2.60 10.02
C ALA A 74 3.48 -1.39 9.70
N SER A 75 4.80 -1.54 9.75
CA SER A 75 5.76 -0.42 9.62
C SER A 75 6.12 -0.07 8.17
N ALA A 76 5.64 -0.85 7.20
CA ALA A 76 6.08 -0.77 5.82
C ALA A 76 5.59 0.48 5.10
N VAL A 77 4.49 1.08 5.54
CA VAL A 77 3.71 2.04 4.73
C VAL A 77 3.73 3.48 5.23
N ARG A 78 4.60 3.78 6.19
CA ARG A 78 4.73 5.13 6.75
C ARG A 78 5.01 6.17 5.67
N GLY A 79 4.27 7.29 5.71
CA GLY A 79 4.44 8.41 4.78
C GLY A 79 4.12 8.11 3.31
N CYS A 80 3.56 6.93 2.99
CA CYS A 80 3.19 6.57 1.63
C CYS A 80 2.06 7.44 1.08
N ASN A 81 2.02 7.57 -0.24
CA ASN A 81 0.87 8.12 -0.93
C ASN A 81 -0.07 7.01 -1.37
N PHE A 82 -1.27 6.98 -0.79
CA PHE A 82 -2.37 6.08 -1.10
C PHE A 82 -3.57 6.83 -1.70
N GLY A 83 -3.33 7.98 -2.34
CA GLY A 83 -4.40 8.74 -2.97
C GLY A 83 -5.23 7.86 -3.92
N ALA A 84 -6.55 7.92 -3.77
CA ALA A 84 -7.51 7.19 -4.60
C ALA A 84 -7.36 5.65 -4.65
N VAL A 85 -6.70 5.02 -3.66
CA VAL A 85 -6.70 3.54 -3.57
C VAL A 85 -8.06 3.00 -3.17
N ALA A 86 -8.33 1.74 -3.55
CA ALA A 86 -9.52 0.98 -3.21
C ALA A 86 -9.18 -0.05 -2.13
N TRP A 87 -9.46 0.28 -0.87
CA TRP A 87 -9.19 -0.52 0.33
C TRP A 87 -10.47 -0.87 1.09
N GLU A 88 -11.58 -1.00 0.37
CA GLU A 88 -12.86 -1.38 0.97
C GLU A 88 -12.75 -2.74 1.69
N GLY A 89 -13.12 -2.77 2.98
CA GLY A 89 -13.06 -3.97 3.82
C GLY A 89 -11.67 -4.45 4.27
N TYR A 90 -10.60 -3.70 3.98
CA TYR A 90 -9.23 -4.13 4.33
C TYR A 90 -8.97 -4.12 5.83
N GLN A 91 -8.11 -5.04 6.27
CA GLN A 91 -7.63 -5.12 7.65
C GLN A 91 -6.37 -4.27 7.79
N LEU A 92 -6.52 -3.04 8.31
CA LEU A 92 -5.49 -2.02 8.47
C LEU A 92 -5.17 -1.71 9.94
N GLY A 93 -5.84 -2.38 10.89
CA GLY A 93 -5.80 -2.01 12.31
C GLY A 93 -4.43 -2.05 12.97
N SER A 94 -3.49 -2.85 12.47
CA SER A 94 -2.12 -2.87 12.98
C SER A 94 -1.16 -1.92 12.27
N PHE A 95 -1.60 -1.16 11.26
CA PHE A 95 -0.69 -0.43 10.38
C PHE A 95 -0.22 0.90 10.97
N ASP A 96 1.07 1.20 10.78
CA ASP A 96 1.63 2.54 10.96
C ASP A 96 1.37 3.38 9.70
N LEU A 97 0.27 4.12 9.73
CA LEU A 97 -0.15 5.05 8.69
C LEU A 97 0.31 6.49 9.02
N SER A 98 1.29 6.67 9.91
CA SER A 98 1.81 7.99 10.28
C SER A 98 2.26 8.76 9.04
N GLY A 99 1.74 9.96 8.85
CA GLY A 99 2.04 10.82 7.70
C GLY A 99 1.55 10.31 6.35
N ALA A 100 0.79 9.20 6.28
CA ALA A 100 0.28 8.67 5.03
C ALA A 100 -0.69 9.64 4.36
N ARG A 101 -0.64 9.75 3.03
CA ARG A 101 -1.58 10.55 2.25
C ARG A 101 -2.67 9.64 1.69
N LEU A 102 -3.84 9.64 2.31
CA LEU A 102 -4.98 8.81 1.93
C LEU A 102 -6.05 9.61 1.18
N GLY A 103 -5.75 10.84 0.74
CA GLY A 103 -6.74 11.74 0.16
C GLY A 103 -7.57 11.10 -0.97
N GLY A 104 -8.88 11.02 -0.80
CA GLY A 104 -9.78 10.39 -1.77
C GLY A 104 -9.77 8.85 -1.80
N ALA A 105 -9.09 8.18 -0.87
CA ALA A 105 -9.08 6.72 -0.77
C ALA A 105 -10.48 6.19 -0.41
N LYS A 106 -10.81 5.00 -0.92
CA LYS A 106 -12.03 4.28 -0.58
C LYS A 106 -11.72 3.29 0.53
N LEU A 107 -12.20 3.58 1.73
CA LEU A 107 -11.94 2.83 2.96
C LEU A 107 -13.25 2.32 3.58
N SER A 108 -14.33 2.23 2.79
CA SER A 108 -15.62 1.82 3.32
C SER A 108 -15.56 0.38 3.82
N GLY A 109 -16.03 0.16 5.06
CA GLY A 109 -15.95 -1.12 5.76
C GLY A 109 -14.54 -1.55 6.19
N ALA A 110 -13.49 -0.74 5.94
CA ALA A 110 -12.14 -1.08 6.34
C ALA A 110 -11.98 -1.11 7.86
N ASP A 111 -11.19 -2.05 8.38
CA ASP A 111 -10.83 -2.10 9.80
C ASP A 111 -9.51 -1.37 10.04
N LEU A 112 -9.58 -0.12 10.51
CA LEU A 112 -8.44 0.69 10.95
C LEU A 112 -8.26 0.63 12.48
N SER A 113 -8.82 -0.36 13.19
CA SER A 113 -8.80 -0.36 14.64
C SER A 113 -7.39 -0.52 15.23
N GLY A 114 -6.94 0.49 15.96
CA GLY A 114 -5.59 0.53 16.54
C GLY A 114 -4.51 1.07 15.59
N ALA A 115 -4.86 1.52 14.39
CA ALA A 115 -3.89 2.03 13.42
C ALA A 115 -3.26 3.33 13.91
N ASP A 116 -1.96 3.53 13.66
CA ASP A 116 -1.30 4.80 13.96
C ASP A 116 -1.58 5.79 12.82
N LEU A 117 -2.33 6.89 13.06
CA LEU A 117 -2.65 7.90 12.04
C LEU A 117 -2.04 9.30 12.29
N PRO A 118 -0.99 9.51 13.12
CA PRO A 118 -0.53 10.86 13.41
C PRO A 118 0.03 11.50 12.13
N GLY A 119 -0.57 12.64 11.75
CA GLY A 119 -0.24 13.35 10.52
C GLY A 119 -0.73 12.70 9.23
N ALA A 120 -1.51 11.62 9.29
CA ALA A 120 -2.16 11.05 8.11
C ALA A 120 -3.21 12.02 7.54
N ASN A 121 -3.25 12.15 6.22
CA ASN A 121 -4.25 12.96 5.52
C ASN A 121 -5.41 12.08 5.03
N LEU A 122 -6.53 12.12 5.74
CA LEU A 122 -7.77 11.40 5.41
C LEU A 122 -8.81 12.26 4.66
N GLN A 123 -8.43 13.42 4.11
CA GLN A 123 -9.38 14.31 3.43
C GLN A 123 -10.08 13.60 2.26
N ARG A 124 -11.42 13.74 2.19
CA ARG A 124 -12.25 13.15 1.13
C ARG A 124 -12.20 11.62 1.03
N CYS A 125 -11.71 10.91 2.06
CA CYS A 125 -11.83 9.46 2.12
C CYS A 125 -13.31 9.05 2.25
N ASP A 126 -13.68 7.94 1.61
CA ASP A 126 -14.91 7.23 1.95
C ASP A 126 -14.62 6.32 3.15
N LEU A 127 -15.11 6.68 4.34
CA LEU A 127 -14.96 5.92 5.58
C LEU A 127 -16.28 5.30 6.04
N GLN A 128 -17.28 5.16 5.16
CA GLN A 128 -18.57 4.56 5.54
C GLN A 128 -18.37 3.17 6.14
N ASN A 129 -18.88 2.92 7.34
CA ASN A 129 -18.74 1.66 8.08
C ASN A 129 -17.30 1.25 8.42
N ALA A 130 -16.30 2.13 8.28
CA ALA A 130 -14.94 1.83 8.68
C ALA A 130 -14.82 1.74 10.22
N ASN A 131 -14.07 0.76 10.73
CA ASN A 131 -13.79 0.62 12.16
C ASN A 131 -12.52 1.42 12.51
N LEU A 132 -12.68 2.56 13.19
CA LEU A 132 -11.55 3.40 13.66
C LEU A 132 -11.30 3.26 15.17
N THR A 133 -11.81 2.20 15.80
CA THR A 133 -11.70 2.01 17.25
C THR A 133 -10.23 1.96 17.68
N LYS A 134 -9.80 2.86 18.58
CA LYS A 134 -8.41 2.98 19.08
C LYS A 134 -7.36 3.42 18.06
N ALA A 135 -7.74 3.86 16.85
CA ALA A 135 -6.79 4.55 15.98
C ALA A 135 -6.35 5.89 16.60
N ASN A 136 -5.10 6.32 16.42
CA ASN A 136 -4.52 7.50 17.09
C ASN A 136 -4.19 8.68 16.18
#